data_AF-A0AA41G1I6-F1
#
_entry.id   AF-A0AA41G1I6-F1
#
_cell.length_a   1.000
_cell.length_b   1.000
_cell.length_c   1.000
_cell.angle_alpha   90.00
_cell.angle_beta   90.00
_cell.angle_gamma   90.00
#
_symmetry.space_group_name_H-M   'P 1'
#
loop_
_entity.id
_entity.type
_entity.pdbx_description
1 polymer ?
#
loop_
_entity_poly.entity_id
_entity_poly.type
_entity_poly.pdbx_seq_one_letter_code
_entity_poly.pdbx_strand_id
1 'polypeptide(L)'
;MDISTGELAFRLLVYGVVLAGVPLSFVLLFRLMDYAAHEPLVEQFSGQRNARDTGQLNAYFESAGMAATTCRICGAANGPDYTYCHNCQERLAGGDDASRP
;
A
#
# COMPACT_ATOMS: atom_id res chain seq x y z
N MET A 1 -32.64 -45.02 22.14
CA MET A 1 -32.80 -43.66 21.61
C MET A 1 -32.62 -43.76 20.11
N ASP A 2 -33.71 -43.86 19.37
CA ASP A 2 -33.66 -43.84 17.91
C ASP A 2 -33.72 -42.39 17.44
N ILE A 3 -32.60 -41.91 16.90
CA ILE A 3 -32.54 -40.59 16.27
C ILE A 3 -33.11 -40.72 14.86
N SER A 4 -34.06 -39.88 14.52
CA SER A 4 -34.61 -39.84 13.16
C SER A 4 -33.54 -39.37 12.17
N THR A 5 -33.53 -39.93 10.95
CA THR A 5 -32.60 -39.54 9.88
C THR A 5 -32.61 -38.03 9.62
N GLY A 6 -33.79 -37.40 9.74
CA GLY A 6 -33.93 -35.95 9.58
C GLY A 6 -33.26 -35.16 10.70
N GLU A 7 -33.37 -35.63 11.95
CA GLU A 7 -32.72 -34.99 13.08
C GLU A 7 -31.19 -35.14 13.01
N LEU A 8 -30.69 -36.30 12.57
CA LEU A 8 -29.27 -36.51 12.32
C LEU A 8 -28.75 -35.57 11.24
N ALA A 9 -29.45 -35.46 10.11
CA ALA A 9 -29.07 -34.59 9.00
C ALA A 9 -29.02 -33.11 9.43
N PHE A 10 -30.02 -32.66 10.20
CA PHE A 10 -30.05 -31.30 10.73
C PHE A 10 -28.87 -31.03 11.66
N ARG A 11 -28.57 -31.94 12.58
CA ARG A 11 -27.43 -31.80 13.51
C ARG A 11 -26.10 -31.74 12.76
N LEU A 12 -25.91 -32.58 11.75
CA LEU A 12 -24.71 -32.57 10.91
C LEU A 12 -24.58 -31.28 10.09
N LEU A 13 -25.69 -30.77 9.56
CA LEU A 13 -25.70 -29.49 8.85
C LEU A 13 -25.30 -28.34 9.77
N VAL A 14 -25.92 -28.25 10.96
CA VAL A 14 -25.56 -27.22 11.95
C VAL A 14 -24.09 -27.34 12.34
N TYR A 15 -23.59 -28.55 12.59
CA TYR A 15 -22.18 -28.78 12.89
C TYR A 15 -21.28 -28.33 11.74
N GLY A 16 -21.61 -28.65 10.49
CA GLY A 16 -20.84 -28.22 9.33
C GLY A 16 -20.81 -26.70 9.17
N VAL A 17 -21.95 -26.03 9.36
CA VAL A 17 -22.03 -24.56 9.32
C VAL A 17 -21.23 -23.93 10.44
N VAL A 18 -21.28 -24.47 11.66
CA VAL A 18 -20.48 -23.92 12.76
C VAL A 18 -18.98 -24.17 12.52
N LEU A 19 -18.61 -25.40 12.15
CA LEU A 19 -17.22 -25.80 11.98
C LEU A 19 -16.53 -25.06 10.83
N ALA A 20 -17.22 -24.88 9.69
CA ALA A 20 -16.65 -24.23 8.52
C ALA A 20 -17.05 -22.75 8.40
N GLY A 21 -18.30 -22.42 8.72
CA GLY A 21 -18.83 -21.06 8.56
C GLY A 21 -18.25 -20.06 9.56
N VAL A 22 -17.97 -20.46 10.80
CA VAL A 22 -17.33 -19.58 11.79
C VAL A 22 -15.89 -19.19 11.39
N PRO A 23 -14.98 -20.12 11.05
CA PRO A 23 -13.66 -19.73 10.59
C PRO A 23 -13.70 -18.97 9.26
N LEU A 24 -14.59 -19.35 8.33
CA LEU A 24 -14.75 -18.64 7.07
C LEU A 24 -15.22 -17.19 7.29
N SER A 25 -16.19 -16.97 8.18
CA SER A 25 -16.68 -15.61 8.47
C SER A 25 -15.61 -14.75 9.13
N PHE A 26 -14.79 -15.33 10.01
CA PHE A 26 -13.65 -14.63 10.59
C PHE A 26 -12.64 -14.20 9.52
N VAL A 27 -12.27 -15.10 8.61
CA VAL A 27 -11.36 -14.80 7.49
C VAL A 27 -11.96 -13.74 6.57
N LEU A 28 -13.25 -13.83 6.25
CA LEU A 28 -13.93 -12.85 5.39
C LEU A 28 -14.00 -11.48 6.04
N LEU A 29 -14.32 -11.39 7.33
CA LEU A 29 -14.32 -10.12 8.07
C LEU A 29 -12.92 -9.53 8.17
N PHE A 30 -11.90 -10.35 8.45
CA PHE A 30 -10.52 -9.90 8.46
C PHE A 30 -10.08 -9.37 7.10
N ARG A 31 -10.44 -10.07 6.02
CA ARG A 31 -10.18 -9.61 4.66
C ARG A 31 -10.93 -8.35 4.31
N LEU A 32 -12.21 -8.23 4.69
CA LEU A 32 -12.98 -7.00 4.49
C LEU A 32 -12.37 -5.82 5.23
N MET A 33 -11.92 -6.02 6.47
CA MET A 33 -11.18 -5.00 7.22
C MET A 33 -9.85 -4.65 6.55
N ASP A 34 -9.11 -5.64 6.05
CA ASP A 34 -7.87 -5.44 5.32
C ASP A 34 -8.11 -4.62 4.03
N TYR A 35 -9.16 -4.94 3.27
CA TYR A 35 -9.58 -4.16 2.09
C TYR A 35 -10.04 -2.74 2.47
N ALA A 36 -10.88 -2.60 3.50
CA ALA A 36 -11.35 -1.30 3.98
C ALA A 36 -10.21 -0.45 4.56
N ALA A 37 -9.16 -1.07 5.09
CA ALA A 37 -7.94 -0.38 5.52
C ALA A 37 -7.01 -0.04 4.35
N HIS A 38 -7.08 -0.76 3.23
CA HIS A 38 -6.36 -0.39 2.01
C HIS A 38 -6.95 0.86 1.33
N GLU A 39 -8.25 1.14 1.45
CA GLU A 39 -8.85 2.39 0.93
C GLU A 39 -8.23 3.67 1.52
N PRO A 40 -8.08 3.86 2.85
CA PRO A 40 -7.45 5.06 3.41
C PRO A 40 -5.93 5.09 3.15
N LEU A 41 -5.26 3.94 3.01
CA LEU A 41 -3.84 3.91 2.61
C LEU A 41 -3.69 4.35 1.15
N VAL A 42 -4.54 3.85 0.25
CA VAL A 42 -4.54 4.29 -1.15
C VAL A 42 -4.94 5.76 -1.23
N GLU A 43 -5.92 6.28 -0.48
CA GLU A 43 -6.26 7.70 -0.47
C GLU A 43 -5.15 8.58 0.12
N GLN A 44 -4.49 8.15 1.20
CA GLN A 44 -3.37 8.87 1.80
C GLN A 44 -2.14 8.88 0.86
N PHE A 45 -1.88 7.79 0.14
CA PHE A 45 -0.80 7.70 -0.84
C PHE A 45 -1.18 8.15 -2.26
N SER A 46 -2.47 8.26 -2.62
CA SER A 46 -2.94 8.74 -3.94
C SER A 46 -3.25 10.24 -3.92
N GLY A 47 -3.69 10.77 -2.76
CA GLY A 47 -3.78 12.21 -2.50
C GLY A 47 -2.41 12.90 -2.43
N GLN A 48 -1.36 12.18 -2.01
CA GLN A 48 0.02 12.70 -2.02
C GLN A 48 0.76 12.55 -3.36
N ARG A 49 0.38 11.61 -4.23
CA ARG A 49 1.02 11.44 -5.55
C ARG A 49 0.83 12.64 -6.50
N ASN A 50 -0.12 13.53 -6.21
CA ASN A 50 -0.44 14.70 -7.03
C ASN A 50 -0.31 16.03 -6.29
N ALA A 51 0.20 16.04 -5.05
CA ALA A 51 0.62 17.30 -4.45
C ALA A 51 1.86 17.76 -5.23
N ARG A 52 1.67 18.75 -6.12
CA ARG A 52 2.76 19.53 -6.72
C ARG A 52 3.67 19.92 -5.56
N ASP A 53 4.91 19.44 -5.59
CA ASP A 53 5.94 19.86 -4.65
C ASP A 53 5.98 21.40 -4.69
N THR A 54 5.64 22.04 -3.56
CA THR A 54 5.55 23.50 -3.44
C THR A 54 6.94 24.16 -3.44
N GLY A 55 8.00 23.41 -3.72
CA GLY A 55 9.38 23.88 -3.81
C GLY A 55 10.08 23.92 -2.45
N GLN A 56 9.45 23.42 -1.39
CA GLN A 56 10.02 23.42 -0.04
C GLN A 56 11.28 22.55 0.03
N LEU A 57 11.28 21.38 -0.61
CA LEU A 57 12.45 20.52 -0.69
C LEU A 57 13.56 21.13 -1.55
N ASN A 58 13.19 21.81 -2.64
CA ASN A 58 14.16 22.52 -3.48
C ASN A 58 14.89 23.62 -2.68
N ALA A 59 14.16 24.43 -1.91
CA ALA A 59 14.74 25.44 -1.04
C ALA A 59 15.63 24.84 0.06
N TYR A 60 15.26 23.67 0.61
CA TYR A 60 16.09 22.95 1.57
C TYR A 60 17.41 22.51 0.94
N PHE A 61 17.38 21.86 -0.23
CA PHE A 61 18.60 21.40 -0.90
C PHE A 61 19.51 22.56 -1.33
N GLU A 62 18.94 23.67 -1.81
CA GLU A 62 19.68 24.90 -2.10
C GLU A 62 20.36 25.46 -0.83
N SER A 63 19.64 25.56 0.29
CA SER A 63 20.21 26.06 1.55
C SER A 63 21.26 25.13 2.17
N ALA A 64 21.12 23.82 1.96
CA ALA A 64 22.05 22.81 2.43
C ALA A 64 23.24 22.60 1.48
N GLY A 65 23.28 23.28 0.33
CA GLY A 65 24.34 23.14 -0.68
C GLY A 65 24.39 21.74 -1.30
N MET A 66 23.29 20.99 -1.28
CA MET A 66 23.21 19.63 -1.81
C MET A 66 22.65 19.64 -3.23
N ALA A 67 23.24 18.84 -4.11
CA ALA A 67 22.71 18.64 -5.45
C ALA A 67 21.35 17.91 -5.38
N ALA A 68 20.31 18.50 -5.97
CA ALA A 68 18.98 17.91 -6.05
C ALA A 68 18.63 17.54 -7.48
N THR A 69 17.97 16.39 -7.65
CA THR A 69 17.42 15.95 -8.94
C THR A 69 15.91 16.08 -8.95
N THR A 70 15.39 16.89 -9.87
CA THR A 70 13.95 17.07 -10.05
C THR A 70 13.36 15.92 -10.85
N CYS A 71 12.31 15.29 -10.33
CA CYS A 71 11.60 14.23 -11.04
C CYS A 71 10.88 14.80 -12.27
N ARG A 72 11.11 14.23 -13.45
CA ARG A 72 10.43 14.65 -14.70
C ARG A 72 8.92 14.40 -14.69
N ILE A 73 8.45 13.44 -13.91
CA ILE A 73 7.04 13.03 -13.90
C ILE A 73 6.22 13.90 -12.96
N CYS A 74 6.66 14.06 -11.71
CA CYS A 74 5.87 14.77 -10.68
C CYS A 74 6.48 16.11 -10.25
N GLY A 75 7.67 16.48 -10.75
CA GLY A 75 8.34 17.75 -10.43
C GLY A 75 8.95 17.83 -9.03
N ALA A 76 8.94 16.73 -8.26
CA ALA A 76 9.47 16.73 -6.90
C ALA A 76 11.00 16.74 -6.88
N ALA A 77 11.60 17.48 -5.94
CA ALA A 77 13.06 17.50 -5.74
C ALA A 77 13.52 16.28 -4.93
N ASN A 78 14.58 15.60 -5.37
CA ASN A 78 15.12 14.40 -4.72
C ASN A 78 16.60 14.61 -4.39
N GLY A 79 17.06 14.05 -3.27
CA GLY A 79 18.48 14.11 -2.91
C GLY A 79 19.37 13.29 -3.87
N PRO A 80 20.70 13.43 -3.76
CA PRO A 80 21.64 12.83 -4.70
C PRO A 80 21.69 11.30 -4.65
N ASP A 81 21.36 10.70 -3.50
CA ASP A 81 21.42 9.24 -3.31
C ASP A 81 20.13 8.49 -3.72
N TYR A 82 19.13 9.20 -4.24
CA TYR A 82 17.86 8.59 -4.60
C TYR A 82 17.90 8.00 -6.02
N THR A 83 17.68 6.68 -6.13
CA THR A 83 17.50 6.00 -7.42
C THR A 83 16.07 6.17 -7.97
N TYR A 84 15.10 6.32 -7.07
CA TYR A 84 13.69 6.49 -7.37
C TYR A 84 13.15 7.75 -6.71
N CYS A 85 12.16 8.38 -7.35
CA CYS A 85 11.53 9.56 -6.80
C CYS A 85 10.83 9.23 -5.48
N HIS A 86 11.13 9.98 -4.42
CA HIS A 86 10.53 9.78 -3.10
C HIS A 86 9.00 9.97 -3.10
N ASN A 87 8.45 10.66 -4.10
CA ASN A 87 7.01 10.92 -4.23
C ASN A 87 6.31 9.91 -5.16
N CYS A 88 6.68 9.88 -6.44
CA CYS A 88 5.96 9.06 -7.44
C CYS A 88 6.61 7.70 -7.74
N GLN A 89 7.75 7.38 -7.13
CA GLN A 89 8.55 6.17 -7.38
C GLN A 89 9.04 5.99 -8.83
N GLU A 90 8.92 7.01 -9.67
CA GLU A 90 9.55 7.00 -10.99
C GLU A 90 11.08 6.90 -10.85
N ARG A 91 11.73 6.12 -11.72
CA ARG A 91 13.19 6.05 -11.77
C ARG A 91 13.79 7.42 -12.12
N LEU A 92 14.72 7.90 -11.31
CA LEU A 92 15.42 9.15 -11.55
C LEU A 92 16.55 8.89 -12.54
N ALA A 93 16.62 9.69 -13.62
CA ALA A 93 17.60 9.52 -14.70
C ALA A 93 19.03 10.00 -14.32
N GLY A 94 19.28 10.32 -13.05
CA GLY A 94 20.54 10.92 -12.57
C GLY A 94 21.57 9.94 -12.01
N GLY A 95 21.36 8.62 -12.14
CA GLY A 95 22.30 7.61 -11.64
C GLY A 95 23.52 7.34 -12.54
N ASP A 96 23.64 8.03 -13.68
CA ASP A 96 24.59 7.65 -14.73
C ASP A 96 25.93 8.44 -14.70
N ASP A 97 26.08 9.46 -13.83
CA ASP A 97 27.30 10.28 -13.79
C ASP A 97 28.32 9.90 -12.69
N ALA A 98 28.03 8.91 -11.84
CA ALA A 98 28.94 8.48 -10.75
C ALA A 98 29.81 7.24 -11.09
N SER A 99 29.75 6.75 -12.34
CA SER A 99 30.43 5.49 -12.73
C SER A 99 31.39 5.64 -13.93
N ARG A 100 32.05 6.79 -14.09
CA ARG A 100 33.09 6.96 -15.10
C ARG A 100 34.45 7.19 -14.42
N PRO A 101 35.42 6.25 -14.52
CA PRO A 101 36.81 6.53 -14.16
C PRO A 101 37.44 7.55 -15.11
#